data_AF-A0A2P6VB47-F1
#
_entry.id   AF-A0A2P6VB47-F1
#
_cell.length_a   1.000
_cell.length_b   1.000
_cell.length_c   1.000
_cell.angle_alpha   90.00
_cell.angle_beta   90.00
_cell.angle_gamma   90.00
#
_symmetry.space_group_name_H-M   'P 1'
#
loop_
_entity.id
_entity.type
_entity.pdbx_description
1 polymer ?
#
loop_
_entity_poly.entity_id
_entity_poly.type
_entity_poly.pdbx_seq_one_letter_code
_entity_poly.pdbx_strand_id
1 'polypeptide(L)' 'MLEENSKLIAAIVENQNIGKLDQCVEYQKRLQENLMSLAALADSQATPQQQPAGGAGGGAP' A
#
# COMPACT_ATOMS: atom_id res chain seq x y z
N MET A 1 -2.22 -6.43 7.88
CA MET A 1 -2.26 -5.23 7.00
C MET A 1 -3.69 -4.85 6.63
N LEU A 2 -4.40 -5.57 5.74
CA LEU A 2 -5.78 -5.19 5.36
C LEU A 2 -6.78 -5.25 6.54
N GLU A 3 -6.70 -6.30 7.36
CA GLU A 3 -7.54 -6.42 8.56
C GLU A 3 -7.22 -5.35 9.63
N GLU A 4 -5.95 -4.94 9.68
CA GLU A 4 -5.49 -3.88 10.58
C GLU A 4 -6.00 -2.50 10.13
N ASN A 5 -6.04 -2.24 8.82
CA ASN A 5 -6.67 -1.04 8.25
C ASN A 5 -8.17 -0.99 8.55
N SER A 6 -8.86 -2.14 8.48
CA SER A 6 -10.28 -2.23 8.84
C SER A 6 -10.52 -1.88 10.32
N LYS A 7 -9.70 -2.43 11.22
CA LYS A 7 -9.76 -2.12 12.67
C LYS A 7 -9.44 -0.66 12.97
N LEU A 8 -8.45 -0.08 12.29
CA LEU A 8 -8.09 1.34 12.44
C LEU A 8 -9.22 2.27 11.98
N ILE A 9 -9.86 1.97 10.84
CA ILE A 9 -11.00 2.76 10.35
C ILE A 9 -12.18 2.70 11.33
N ALA A 10 -12.51 1.51 11.85
CA ALA A 10 -13.55 1.36 12.87
C ALA A 10 -13.24 2.17 14.13
N ALA A 11 -11.99 2.09 14.62
CA ALA A 11 -11.55 2.85 15.79
C ALA A 11 -11.59 4.38 15.53
N ILE A 12 -11.21 4.85 14.34
CA ILE A 12 -11.28 6.29 14.01
C ILE A 12 -12.73 6.78 14.05
N VAL A 13 -13.66 6.03 13.44
CA VAL A 13 -15.09 6.42 13.42
C VAL A 13 -15.67 6.43 14.84
N GLU A 14 -15.35 5.43 15.65
CA GLU A 14 -15.79 5.37 17.03
C GLU A 14 -15.24 6.54 17.85
N ASN A 15 -13.94 6.84 17.72
CA ASN A 15 -13.29 7.93 18.44
C ASN A 15 -13.79 9.32 18.00
N GLN A 16 -14.19 9.51 16.73
CA GLN A 16 -14.85 10.73 16.28
C GLN A 16 -16.22 10.91 16.94
N ASN A 17 -17.00 9.84 17.07
CA ASN A 17 -18.34 9.88 17.68
C ASN A 17 -18.31 10.26 19.17
N ILE A 18 -17.25 9.89 19.90
CA ILE A 18 -17.06 10.23 21.32
C ILE A 18 -16.19 11.49 21.56
N GLY A 19 -15.80 12.19 20.49
CA GLY A 19 -15.04 13.45 20.57
C GLY A 19 -13.55 13.31 20.89
N LYS A 20 -12.98 12.10 20.76
CA LYS A 20 -11.56 11.83 21.01
C LYS A 20 -10.71 12.03 19.76
N LEU A 21 -10.57 13.30 19.37
CA LEU A 21 -9.85 13.68 18.15
C LEU A 21 -8.35 13.34 18.21
N ASP A 22 -7.72 13.42 19.38
CA ASP A 22 -6.29 13.09 19.53
C ASP A 22 -6.00 11.62 19.20
N GLN A 23 -6.87 10.71 19.64
CA GLN A 23 -6.75 9.28 19.32
C GLN A 23 -7.05 9.03 17.83
N CYS A 24 -7.97 9.79 17.23
CA CYS A 24 -8.21 9.71 15.78
C CYS A 24 -6.96 10.07 14.97
N VAL A 25 -6.23 11.12 15.37
CA VAL A 25 -5.01 11.55 14.67
C VAL A 25 -3.94 10.45 14.70
N GLU A 26 -3.78 9.78 15.85
CA GLU A 26 -2.82 8.67 15.97
C GLU A 26 -3.21 7.48 15.07
N TYR A 27 -4.49 7.08 15.09
CA TYR A 27 -4.97 6.01 14.23
C TYR A 27 -4.93 6.35 12.75
N GLN A 28 -5.19 7.62 12.38
CA GLN A 28 -5.08 8.10 11.00
C GLN A 28 -3.64 8.01 10.49
N LYS A 29 -2.65 8.39 11.31
CA LYS A 29 -1.24 8.31 10.94
C LYS A 29 -0.83 6.85 10.66
N ARG A 30 -1.27 5.92 11.52
CA ARG A 30 -1.02 4.49 11.36
C ARG A 30 -1.69 3.91 10.10
N LEU A 31 -2.92 4.33 9.82
CA LEU A 31 -3.64 3.94 8.61
C LEU A 31 -2.93 4.44 7.35
N GLN A 32 -2.42 5.68 7.37
CA GLN A 32 -1.68 6.27 6.26
C GLN A 32 -0.39 5.50 5.96
N GLU A 33 0.40 5.16 6.97
CA GLU A 33 1.63 4.36 6.83
C GLU A 33 1.34 2.97 6.23
N ASN A 34 0.27 2.31 6.68
CA ASN A 34 -0.12 1.02 6.14
C ASN A 34 -0.56 1.10 4.68
N LEU A 35 -1.32 2.13 4.29
CA LEU A 35 -1.72 2.35 2.90
C LEU A 35 -0.52 2.65 2.01
N MET A 36 0.41 3.48 2.48
CA MET A 36 1.63 3.80 1.74
C MET A 36 2.52 2.57 1.55
N SER A 37 2.65 1.72 2.58
CA SER A 37 3.35 0.44 2.48
C SER A 37 2.69 -0.50 1.48
N LEU A 38 1.35 -0.57 1.47
CA LEU A 38 0.61 -1.39 0.53
C LEU A 38 0.79 -0.91 -0.92
N ALA A 39 0.77 0.41 -1.14
CA ALA A 39 1.03 1.02 -2.44
C ALA A 39 2.46 0.74 -2.92
N ALA A 40 3.46 0.93 -2.06
CA ALA A 40 4.85 0.61 -2.37
C ALA A 40 5.05 -0.87 -2.71
N LEU A 41 4.40 -1.79 -1.98
CA LEU A 41 4.44 -3.22 -2.29
C LEU A 41 3.76 -3.54 -3.63
N ALA A 42 2.63 -2.90 -3.93
CA ALA A 42 1.95 -3.06 -5.21
C ALA A 42 2.79 -2.55 -6.39
N ASP A 43 3.43 -1.39 -6.23
CA ASP A 43 4.35 -0.81 -7.22
C ASP A 43 5.59 -1.69 -7.41
N SER A 44 6.13 -2.26 -6.33
CA SER A 44 7.27 -3.20 -6.37
C SER A 44 6.94 -4.52 -7.07
N GLN A 45 5.67 -4.96 -7.01
CA GLN A 45 5.21 -6.15 -7.71
C GLN A 45 4.97 -5.93 -9.21
N ALA A 46 4.91 -4.67 -9.66
CA ALA A 46 4.72 -4.31 -11.06
C ALA A 46 6.02 -4.30 -11.88
N THR A 47 7.14 -4.85 -11.40
CA THR A 47 8.23 -5.26 -12.30
C THR A 47 7.81 -6.52 -13.04
N PRO A 48 7.42 -6.47 -14.34
CA PRO A 48 7.50 -7.66 -15.15
C PRO A 48 8.95 -8.11 -15.09
N GLN A 49 9.16 -9.37 -14.73
CA GLN A 49 10.40 -10.07 -15.03
C GLN A 49 10.61 -9.92 -16.54
N GLN A 50 11.40 -8.92 -16.94
CA GLN A 50 11.99 -8.86 -18.27
C GLN A 50 12.94 -10.05 -18.33
N GLN A 51 12.37 -11.17 -18.74
CA GLN A 51 13.07 -12.31 -19.28
C GLN A 51 13.94 -11.75 -20.42
N PRO A 52 15.28 -11.78 -20.33
CA PRO A 52 16.08 -11.30 -21.44
C PRO A 52 15.88 -12.29 -22.58
N ALA A 53 15.08 -11.86 -23.56
CA ALA A 53 14.98 -12.51 -24.85
C ALA A 53 16.36 -12.43 -25.51
N GLY A 54 17.21 -13.43 -25.23
CA GLY A 54 18.39 -13.75 -26.01
C GLY A 54 17.98 -14.32 -27.36
N GLY A 55 17.28 -13.53 -28.17
CA GLY A 55 16.98 -13.81 -29.57
C GLY A 55 18.01 -13.09 -30.43
N ALA A 56 19.19 -13.69 -30.57
CA ALA A 56 20.18 -13.28 -31.56
C ALA A 56 19.62 -13.59 -32.97
N GLY A 57 18.94 -12.62 -33.56
CA GLY A 57 18.45 -12.65 -34.94
C GLY A 57 18.93 -11.41 -35.69
N GLY A 58 20.24 -11.22 -35.77
CA GLY A 58 20.86 -10.21 -36.62
C GLY A 58 20.79 -10.64 -38.07
N GLY A 59 19.82 -10.10 -38.81
CA GLY A 59 19.78 -10.19 -40.27
C GLY A 59 20.61 -9.08 -40.91
N ALA A 60 21.50 -9.46 -41.83
CA ALA A 60 22.00 -8.71 -42.98
C ALA A 60 23.00 -9.60 -43.76
N PRO A 61 23.30 -9.33 -45.04
CA PRO A 61 22.75 -8.33 -45.97
C PRO A 61 21.82 -8.90 -47.05
#